data_AF-A0A955Q323-F1
#
_entry.id   AF-A0A955Q323-F1
#
_cell.length_a   1.000
_cell.length_b   1.000
_cell.length_c   1.000
_cell.angle_alpha   90.00
_cell.angle_beta   90.00
_cell.angle_gamma   90.00
#
_symmetry.space_group_name_H-M   'P 1'
#
loop_
_entity.id
_entity.type
_entity.pdbx_description
1 polymer ?
#
loop_
_entity_poly.entity_id
_entity_poly.type
_entity_poly.pdbx_seq_one_letter_code
_entity_poly.pdbx_strand_id
1 'polypeptide(L)'
;MGKVNCLVEQLTQHAIEAARHGQWDQVIALYHERLSQGPQESLSLDTIQVLMESDQWLIARVKEVQAAISQHLNDIQEQRRKLGVLKRQWGEDQTTPVRHLLTI
;
A
#
# COMPACT_ATOMS: atom_id res chain seq x y z
N MET A 1 -0.72 30.45 6.07
CA MET A 1 0.06 29.43 6.78
C MET A 1 -0.24 29.57 8.26
N GLY A 2 -1.15 28.73 8.78
CA GLY A 2 -1.48 28.71 10.21
C GLY A 2 -0.26 28.28 11.00
N LYS A 3 0.02 28.97 12.11
CA LYS A 3 1.07 28.55 13.04
C LYS A 3 0.68 27.18 13.60
N VAL A 4 1.56 26.19 13.40
CA VAL A 4 1.39 24.87 14.00
C VAL A 4 1.59 25.04 15.50
N ASN A 5 0.49 24.98 16.25
CA ASN A 5 0.46 25.45 17.63
C ASN A 5 0.76 24.35 18.65
N CYS A 6 0.66 23.08 18.26
CA CYS A 6 0.89 21.95 19.16
C CYS A 6 1.67 20.81 18.49
N LEU A 7 2.35 20.02 19.32
CA LEU A 7 3.15 18.87 18.88
C LEU A 7 2.30 17.85 18.11
N VAL A 8 1.03 17.64 18.51
CA VAL A 8 0.11 16.73 17.82
C VAL A 8 -0.15 17.17 16.37
N GLU A 9 -0.30 18.47 16.14
CA GLU A 9 -0.50 19.03 14.79
C GLU A 9 0.76 18.89 13.92
N GLN A 10 1.95 19.05 14.51
CA GLN A 10 3.23 18.80 13.83
C GLN A 10 3.36 17.34 13.40
N LEU A 11 3.09 16.40 14.31
CA LEU A 11 3.13 14.97 14.03
C LEU A 11 2.14 14.58 12.93
N THR A 12 0.92 15.12 12.96
CA THR A 12 -0.08 14.88 11.92
C THR A 12 0.33 15.47 10.57
N GLN A 13 0.90 16.67 10.52
CA GLN A 13 1.42 17.24 9.26
C GLN A 13 2.58 16.42 8.69
N HIS A 14 3.52 15.99 9.53
CA HIS A 14 4.61 15.12 9.11
C HIS A 14 4.09 13.77 8.60
N ALA A 15 3.03 13.23 9.23
CA ALA A 15 2.41 11.98 8.78
C ALA A 15 1.74 12.14 7.41
N ILE A 16 1.07 13.28 7.16
CA ILE A 16 0.52 13.61 5.84
C ILE A 16 1.64 13.66 4.79
N GLU A 17 2.75 14.33 5.10
CA GLU A 17 3.85 14.47 4.16
C GLU A 17 4.53 13.12 3.87
N ALA A 18 4.74 12.29 4.89
CA ALA A 18 5.23 10.92 4.72
C ALA A 18 4.26 10.07 3.87
N ALA A 19 2.95 10.20 4.09
CA ALA A 19 1.93 9.50 3.30
C ALA A 19 1.91 9.94 1.82
N ARG A 20 2.17 11.22 1.52
CA ARG A 20 2.32 11.71 0.14
C ARG A 20 3.50 11.06 -0.59
N HIS A 21 4.58 10.81 0.13
CA HIS A 21 5.77 10.13 -0.38
C HIS A 21 5.69 8.60 -0.32
N GLY A 22 4.59 8.03 0.18
CA GLY A 22 4.42 6.59 0.33
C GLY A 22 5.29 5.95 1.43
N GLN A 23 5.78 6.75 2.39
CA GLN A 23 6.64 6.31 3.49
C GLN A 23 5.78 5.75 4.65
N TRP A 24 5.10 4.63 4.43
CA TRP A 24 4.09 4.10 5.37
C TRP A 24 4.64 3.72 6.74
N ASP A 25 5.86 3.18 6.82
CA ASP A 25 6.51 2.88 8.10
C ASP A 25 6.71 4.13 8.95
N GLN A 26 7.05 5.25 8.30
CA GLN A 26 7.20 6.54 8.95
C GLN A 26 5.85 7.10 9.41
N VAL A 27 4.79 6.93 8.60
CA VAL A 27 3.42 7.28 9.01
C VAL A 27 3.03 6.55 10.29
N ILE A 28 3.30 5.24 10.38
CA ILE A 28 3.02 4.44 11.58
C ILE A 28 3.82 4.95 12.79
N ALA A 29 5.12 5.18 12.61
CA ALA A 29 5.97 5.70 13.68
C ALA A 29 5.47 7.05 14.24
N LEU A 30 5.04 7.96 13.37
CA LEU A 30 4.52 9.27 13.76
C LEU A 30 3.18 9.17 14.51
N TYR A 31 2.29 8.25 14.13
CA TYR A 31 1.05 8.02 14.88
C TYR A 31 1.31 7.34 16.22
N HIS A 32 2.27 6.42 16.30
CA HIS A 32 2.69 5.84 17.58
C HIS A 32 3.26 6.91 18.51
N GLU A 33 4.10 7.81 17.98
CA GLU A 33 4.61 8.95 18.73
C GLU A 33 3.46 9.85 19.21
N ARG A 34 2.50 10.18 18.33
CA ARG A 34 1.30 10.96 18.69
C ARG A 34 0.50 10.30 19.81
N LEU A 35 0.30 8.99 19.77
CA LEU A 35 -0.40 8.23 20.82
C LEU A 35 0.37 8.21 22.15
N SER A 36 1.70 8.16 22.08
CA SER A 36 2.57 8.15 23.27
C SER A 36 2.57 9.46 24.06
N GLN A 37 2.19 10.58 23.43
CA GLN A 37 2.10 11.89 24.07
C GLN A 37 0.93 11.98 25.09
N GLY A 38 0.03 11.00 25.12
CA GLY A 38 -1.13 11.00 26.02
C GLY A 38 -2.15 12.10 25.69
N PRO A 39 -3.16 12.31 26.55
CA PRO A 39 -4.11 13.41 26.39
C PRO A 39 -3.40 14.75 26.59
N GLN A 40 -3.21 15.51 25.51
CA GLN A 40 -2.67 16.87 25.59
C GLN A 40 -3.68 17.84 26.21
N GLU A 41 -3.18 18.94 26.76
CA GLU A 41 -3.97 20.07 27.22
C GLU A 41 -5.02 20.50 26.19
N SER A 42 -6.11 21.10 26.68
CA SER A 42 -7.29 21.48 25.89
C SER A 42 -6.93 22.17 24.57
N LEU A 43 -6.97 21.39 23.47
CA LEU A 43 -6.82 21.88 22.11
C LEU A 43 -7.99 22.82 21.77
N SER A 44 -7.74 23.83 20.96
CA SER A 44 -8.83 24.65 20.44
C SER A 44 -9.73 23.82 19.51
N LEU A 45 -11.01 24.16 19.45
CA LEU A 45 -11.97 23.49 18.55
C LEU A 45 -11.51 23.53 17.09
N ASP A 46 -10.93 24.65 16.65
CA ASP A 46 -10.36 24.78 15.31
C ASP A 46 -9.23 23.77 15.06
N THR A 47 -8.35 23.57 16.05
CA THR A 47 -7.22 22.62 15.94
C THR A 47 -7.74 21.18 15.89
N ILE A 48 -8.75 20.86 16.71
CA ILE A 48 -9.41 19.54 16.70
C ILE A 48 -10.02 19.28 15.32
N GLN A 49 -10.72 20.25 14.75
CA GLN A 49 -11.33 20.09 13.43
C GLN A 49 -10.27 19.85 12.33
N VAL A 50 -9.19 20.64 12.31
CA VAL A 50 -8.08 20.45 11.35
C VAL A 50 -7.44 19.07 11.50
N LEU A 51 -7.23 18.60 12.73
CA LEU A 51 -6.70 17.26 12.99
C LEU A 51 -7.64 16.16 12.49
N MET A 52 -8.95 16.31 12.70
CA MET A 52 -9.95 15.35 12.21
C MET A 52 -10.00 15.30 10.68
N GLU A 53 -9.97 16.45 10.00
CA GLU A 53 -9.93 16.52 8.54
C GLU A 53 -8.65 15.88 7.99
N SER A 54 -7.52 16.13 8.66
CA SER A 54 -6.22 15.53 8.33
C SER A 54 -6.23 14.01 8.50
N ASP A 55 -6.77 13.51 9.60
CA ASP A 55 -6.90 12.08 9.89
C ASP A 55 -7.83 11.41 8.86
N GLN A 56 -8.94 12.06 8.48
CA GLN A 56 -9.86 11.57 7.47
C GLN A 56 -9.21 11.48 6.08
N TRP A 57 -8.43 12.50 5.70
CA TRP A 57 -7.66 12.47 4.46
C TRP A 57 -6.67 11.31 4.45
N LEU A 58 -5.97 11.08 5.55
CA LEU A 58 -4.97 10.02 5.66
C LEU A 58 -5.61 8.62 5.57
N ILE A 59 -6.77 8.43 6.21
CA ILE A 59 -7.58 7.21 6.07
C ILE A 59 -7.99 6.97 4.61
N ALA A 60 -8.48 8.01 3.92
CA ALA A 60 -8.86 7.89 2.51
C ALA A 60 -7.65 7.47 1.67
N ARG A 61 -6.50 8.11 1.90
CA ARG A 61 -5.27 7.80 1.17
C ARG A 61 -4.78 6.37 1.39
N VAL A 62 -4.84 5.87 2.63
CA VAL A 62 -4.49 4.47 2.93
C VAL A 62 -5.40 3.51 2.17
N LYS A 63 -6.71 3.77 2.12
CA LYS A 63 -7.66 2.92 1.38
C LYS A 63 -7.38 2.89 -0.12
N GLU A 64 -7.05 4.03 -0.72
CA GLU A 64 -6.66 4.11 -2.13
C GLU A 64 -5.44 3.22 -2.43
N VAL A 65 -4.41 3.31 -1.59
CA VAL A 65 -3.18 2.55 -1.77
C VAL A 65 -3.41 1.05 -1.54
N GLN A 66 -4.21 0.68 -0.55
CA GLN A 66 -4.62 -0.72 -0.33
C GLN A 66 -5.39 -1.29 -1.53
N ALA A 67 -6.27 -0.50 -2.15
CA ALA A 67 -6.99 -0.91 -3.35
C ALA A 67 -6.03 -1.12 -4.53
N ALA A 68 -5.08 -0.20 -4.73
CA ALA A 68 -4.07 -0.31 -5.78
C ALA A 68 -3.17 -1.55 -5.60
N ILE A 69 -2.69 -1.80 -4.37
CA ILE A 69 -1.90 -3.00 -4.05
C ILE A 69 -2.70 -4.27 -4.32
N SER A 70 -3.97 -4.31 -3.90
CA SER A 70 -4.85 -5.46 -4.12
C SER A 70 -5.04 -5.74 -5.62
N GLN A 71 -5.24 -4.70 -6.42
CA GLN A 71 -5.33 -4.83 -7.87
C GLN A 71 -4.04 -5.39 -8.47
N HIS A 72 -2.88 -4.86 -8.08
CA HIS A 72 -1.59 -5.35 -8.57
C HIS A 72 -1.34 -6.82 -8.21
N LEU A 73 -1.74 -7.24 -7.00
CA LEU A 73 -1.63 -8.65 -6.59
C LEU A 73 -2.50 -9.56 -7.46
N ASN A 74 -3.73 -9.14 -7.76
CA ASN A 74 -4.63 -9.88 -8.66
C ASN A 74 -4.05 -9.98 -10.07
N ASP A 75 -3.49 -8.90 -10.59
CA ASP A 75 -2.87 -8.88 -11.93
C ASP A 75 -1.66 -9.83 -12.00
N ILE A 76 -0.81 -9.84 -10.97
CA ILE A 76 0.33 -10.77 -10.87
C ILE A 76 -0.14 -12.23 -10.80
N GLN A 77 -1.20 -12.51 -10.02
CA GLN A 77 -1.78 -13.85 -9.96
C GLN A 77 -2.33 -14.31 -11.31
N GLU A 78 -3.02 -13.42 -12.03
CA GLU A 78 -3.54 -13.70 -13.35
C GLU A 78 -2.43 -13.94 -14.38
N GLN A 79 -1.36 -13.14 -14.35
CA GLN A 79 -0.17 -13.36 -15.16
C GLN A 79 0.47 -14.72 -14.86
N ARG A 80 0.62 -15.08 -13.58
CA ARG A 80 1.13 -16.39 -13.16
C ARG A 80 0.26 -17.54 -13.67
N ARG A 81 -1.07 -17.38 -13.64
CA ARG A 81 -2.02 -18.36 -14.18
C ARG A 81 -1.84 -18.54 -15.68
N LYS A 82 -1.75 -17.45 -16.44
CA LYS A 82 -1.52 -17.47 -17.89
C LYS A 82 -0.19 -18.14 -18.25
N LEU A 83 0.89 -17.81 -17.55
CA LEU A 83 2.20 -18.44 -17.73
C LEU A 83 2.13 -19.96 -17.43
N GLY A 84 1.38 -20.37 -16.41
CA GLY A 84 1.16 -21.78 -16.09
C GLY A 84 0.37 -22.55 -17.17
N VAL A 85 -0.55 -21.88 -17.87
CA VAL A 85 -1.25 -22.46 -19.04
C VAL A 85 -0.28 -22.59 -20.22
N LEU A 86 0.44 -21.53 -20.56
CA LEU A 86 1.41 -21.53 -21.66
C LEU A 86 2.50 -22.59 -21.47
N LYS A 87 3.02 -22.75 -20.25
CA LYS A 87 4.01 -23.80 -19.92
C LYS A 87 3.47 -25.21 -20.17
N ARG A 88 2.20 -25.47 -19.85
CA ARG A 88 1.57 -26.78 -20.10
C ARG A 88 1.40 -27.03 -21.60
N GLN A 89 0.92 -26.03 -22.34
CA GLN A 89 0.79 -26.12 -23.81
C GLN A 89 2.14 -26.39 -24.49
N TRP A 90 3.21 -25.73 -24.05
CA TRP A 90 4.55 -25.98 -24.58
C TRP A 90 5.14 -27.35 -24.18
N GLY A 91 4.75 -27.88 -23.03
CA GLY A 91 5.21 -29.19 -22.55
C GLY A 91 4.47 -30.37 -23.18
N GLU A 92 3.20 -30.18 -23.58
CA GLU A 92 2.37 -31.21 -24.21
C GLU A 92 2.68 -31.42 -25.71
N ASP A 93 3.35 -30.47 -26.38
CA ASP A 93 3.78 -30.60 -27.78
C ASP A 93 5.07 -31.45 -27.99
N GLN A 94 5.75 -31.89 -26.91
CA GLN A 94 6.95 -32.74 -27.00
C GLN A 94 6.68 -34.26 -26.89
N THR A 95 5.44 -34.71 -27.13
CA THR A 95 5.15 -36.15 -27.30
C THR A 95 4.90 -36.51 -28.76
N THR A 96 5.84 -36.19 -29.66
CA THR A 96 6.02 -36.99 -30.87
C THR A 96 7.10 -38.02 -30.58
N PRO A 97 6.77 -39.32 -30.41
CA PRO A 97 7.81 -40.33 -30.47
C PRO A 97 8.31 -40.35 -31.91
N VAL A 98 9.49 -39.77 -32.14
CA VAL A 98 10.25 -39.97 -33.37
C VAL A 98 10.69 -41.44 -33.40
N ARG A 99 9.76 -42.34 -33.75
CA ARG A 99 10.07 -43.68 -34.26
C ARG A 99 10.52 -43.50 -35.70
N HIS A 100 11.74 -43.02 -35.89
CA HIS A 100 12.49 -43.40 -37.09
C HIS A 100 12.85 -44.88 -36.91
N LEU A 101 11.97 -45.75 -37.41
CA LEU A 101 12.35 -47.11 -37.76
C LEU A 101 13.41 -47.00 -38.87
N LEU A 102 14.68 -46.95 -38.46
CA LEU A 102 15.78 -47.42 -39.28
C LEU A 102 15.61 -48.93 -39.40
N THR A 103 14.86 -49.36 -40.41
CA THR A 103 14.94 -50.73 -40.91
C THR A 103 16.08 -50.75 -41.91
N ILE A 104 17.16 -51.44 -41.55
CA ILE A 104 18.28 -51.81 -42.41
C ILE A 104 17.79 -52.82 -43.46
#